data_AF-A0A9E7A3V3-F1
#
_entry.id   AF-A0A9E7A3V3-F1
#
_cell.length_a   1.000
_cell.length_b   1.000
_cell.length_c   1.000
_cell.angle_alpha   90.00
_cell.angle_beta   90.00
_cell.angle_gamma   90.00
#
_symmetry.space_group_name_H-M   'P 1'
#
loop_
_entity.id
_entity.type
_entity.pdbx_description
1 polymer ?
#
loop_
_entity_poly.entity_id
_entity_poly.type
_entity_poly.pdbx_seq_one_letter_code
_entity_poly.pdbx_strand_id
1 'polypeptide(L)'
;MRLSEFATNVAQSTQAAVLDFIAEHGRAHGLHEFARAVGVSERRARSLAEGNAGRIDACEYLAAQQARAALLRARISRAQHNLNLIEALHAGVDLELHQLGVLRAGPMVDLGRGGCGEALSGLDAA
;
A
#
# COMPACT_ATOMS: atom_id res chain seq x y z
N MET A 1 13.43 10.75 33.43
CA MET A 1 14.17 10.73 32.16
C MET A 1 15.46 11.49 32.35
N ARG A 2 16.61 10.86 32.12
CA ARG A 2 17.93 11.50 32.26
C ARG A 2 18.24 12.30 30.99
N LEU A 3 19.02 13.38 31.10
CA LEU A 3 19.39 14.22 29.94
C LEU A 3 20.10 13.42 28.82
N SER A 4 20.85 12.39 29.19
CA SER A 4 21.49 11.47 28.25
C SER A 4 20.48 10.65 27.43
N GLU A 5 19.39 10.18 28.05
CA GLU A 5 18.32 9.45 27.37
C GLU A 5 17.58 10.36 26.37
N PHE A 6 17.39 11.62 26.72
CA PHE A 6 16.76 12.61 25.84
C PHE A 6 17.60 12.87 24.59
N ALA A 7 18.90 13.12 24.76
CA ALA A 7 19.81 13.35 23.64
C ALA A 7 19.86 12.14 22.69
N THR A 8 19.90 10.92 23.24
CA THR A 8 19.83 9.69 22.43
C THR A 8 18.53 9.59 21.64
N ASN A 9 17.38 9.88 22.27
CA ASN A 9 16.09 9.84 21.58
C ASN A 9 15.99 10.89 20.47
N VAL A 10 16.51 12.10 20.69
CA VAL A 10 16.57 13.15 19.66
C VAL A 10 17.41 12.69 18.47
N ALA A 11 18.60 12.12 18.72
CA ALA A 11 19.47 11.61 17.66
C ALA A 11 18.80 10.50 16.85
N GLN A 12 18.27 9.48 17.52
CA GLN A 12 17.59 8.35 16.88
C GLN A 12 16.36 8.80 16.08
N SER A 13 15.54 9.69 16.66
CA SER A 13 14.34 10.21 16.01
C SER A 13 14.66 11.04 14.77
N THR A 14 15.75 11.84 14.82
CA THR A 14 16.20 12.63 13.67
C THR A 14 16.80 11.75 12.59
N GLN A 15 17.60 10.75 12.97
CA GLN A 15 18.12 9.75 12.02
C GLN A 15 16.98 9.01 11.32
N ALA A 16 15.97 8.55 12.08
CA ALA A 16 14.79 7.90 11.51
C ALA A 16 14.06 8.81 10.50
N ALA A 17 13.98 10.11 10.76
CA ALA A 17 13.40 11.07 9.82
C ALA A 17 14.15 11.06 8.47
N VAL A 18 15.50 11.12 8.48
CA VAL A 18 16.29 11.06 7.23
C VAL A 18 16.10 9.74 6.51
N LEU A 19 16.08 8.63 7.25
CA LEU A 19 15.92 7.30 6.68
C LEU A 19 14.56 7.12 6.01
N ASP A 20 13.49 7.73 6.54
CA ASP A 20 12.17 7.71 5.91
C ASP A 20 12.18 8.42 4.54
N PHE A 21 12.90 9.54 4.40
CA PHE A 21 13.07 10.21 3.10
C PHE A 21 13.89 9.37 2.12
N ILE A 22 14.95 8.71 2.60
CA ILE A 22 15.75 7.78 1.77
C ILE A 22 14.90 6.61 1.29
N ALA A 23 14.04 6.07 2.15
CA ALA A 23 13.16 4.96 1.79
C ALA A 23 12.10 5.40 0.75
N GLU A 24 11.59 6.62 0.84
CA GLU A 24 10.60 7.15 -0.11
C GLU A 24 11.22 7.47 -1.48
N HIS A 25 12.37 8.14 -1.50
CA HIS A 25 12.90 8.79 -2.71
C HIS A 25 14.16 8.12 -3.26
N GLY A 26 14.69 7.09 -2.59
CA GLY A 26 16.02 6.54 -2.84
C GLY A 26 17.12 7.36 -2.16
N ARG A 27 18.33 6.79 -2.03
CA ARG A 27 19.38 7.36 -1.16
C ARG A 27 19.81 8.78 -1.52
N ALA A 28 20.23 9.02 -2.76
CA ALA A 28 20.75 10.33 -3.16
C ALA A 28 19.65 11.40 -3.13
N HIS A 29 18.50 11.10 -3.72
CA HIS A 29 17.40 12.06 -3.79
C HIS A 29 16.73 12.27 -2.43
N GLY A 30 16.59 11.23 -1.60
CA GLY A 30 16.05 11.36 -0.24
C GLY A 30 16.92 12.21 0.68
N LEU A 31 18.25 12.15 0.55
CA LEU A 31 19.14 13.07 1.26
C LEU A 31 18.93 14.53 0.81
N HIS A 32 18.79 14.75 -0.49
CA HIS A 32 18.51 16.07 -1.05
C HIS A 32 17.15 16.62 -0.57
N GLU A 33 16.10 15.83 -0.66
CA GLU A 33 14.74 16.22 -0.25
C GLU A 33 14.65 16.48 1.25
N PHE A 34 15.29 15.64 2.08
CA PHE A 34 15.39 15.90 3.52
C PHE A 34 16.12 17.21 3.81
N ALA A 35 17.29 17.40 3.18
CA ALA A 35 18.10 18.61 3.36
C ALA A 35 17.30 19.88 3.02
N ARG A 36 16.58 19.84 1.90
CA ARG A 36 15.67 20.91 1.47
C ARG A 36 14.53 21.13 2.46
N ALA A 37 13.86 20.08 2.93
CA ALA A 37 12.70 20.18 3.81
C ALA A 37 13.05 20.73 5.21
N VAL A 38 14.25 20.40 5.71
CA VAL A 38 14.71 20.81 7.05
C VAL A 38 15.51 22.12 7.02
N GLY A 39 16.01 22.52 5.85
CA GLY A 39 16.86 23.72 5.70
C GLY A 39 18.31 23.48 6.13
N VAL A 40 18.83 22.28 5.89
CA VAL A 40 20.23 21.92 6.19
C VAL A 40 20.99 21.58 4.91
N SER A 41 22.31 21.48 4.97
CA SER A 41 23.10 21.00 3.83
C SER A 41 22.91 19.50 3.61
N GLU A 42 23.08 19.03 2.38
CA GLU A 42 23.09 17.57 2.08
C GLU A 42 24.19 16.83 2.84
N ARG A 43 25.34 17.47 3.07
CA ARG A 43 26.40 16.92 3.91
C ARG A 43 25.89 16.67 5.33
N ARG A 44 25.14 17.62 5.90
CA ARG A 44 24.52 17.50 7.23
C ARG A 44 23.48 16.39 7.25
N ALA A 45 22.60 16.32 6.26
CA ALA A 45 21.63 15.23 6.10
C ALA A 45 22.30 13.86 6.05
N ARG A 46 23.42 13.74 5.32
CA ARG A 46 24.22 12.51 5.27
C ARG A 46 24.77 12.12 6.64
N SER A 47 25.39 13.06 7.37
CA SER A 47 25.89 12.79 8.71
C SER A 47 24.79 12.36 9.68
N LEU A 48 23.60 12.94 9.57
CA LEU A 48 22.42 12.54 10.36
C LEU A 48 21.97 11.11 10.01
N ALA A 49 21.91 10.75 8.72
CA ALA A 49 21.57 9.40 8.29
C ALA A 49 22.57 8.35 8.81
N GLU A 50 23.86 8.69 8.81
CA GLU A 50 24.94 7.81 9.27
C GLU A 50 25.02 7.70 10.80
N GLY A 51 24.26 8.51 11.55
CA GLY A 51 24.31 8.54 13.02
C GLY A 51 25.57 9.22 13.58
N ASN A 52 26.35 9.88 12.72
CA ASN A 52 27.61 10.55 13.07
C ASN A 52 27.45 12.08 13.16
N ALA A 53 26.21 12.58 13.12
CA ALA A 53 25.95 13.97 13.39
C ALA A 53 26.34 14.30 14.83
N GLY A 54 27.08 15.40 15.01
CA GLY A 54 27.37 15.94 16.34
C GLY A 54 26.12 16.52 17.00
N ARG A 55 26.22 17.70 17.61
CA ARG A 55 25.08 18.34 18.26
C ARG A 55 23.91 18.56 17.28
N ILE A 56 22.71 18.16 17.67
CA ILE A 56 21.44 18.48 17.01
C ILE A 56 20.78 19.55 17.86
N ASP A 57 20.51 20.72 17.27
CA ASP A 57 19.79 21.77 17.97
C ASP A 57 18.27 21.57 17.90
N ALA A 58 17.55 22.31 18.74
CA ALA A 58 16.10 22.17 18.84
C ALA A 58 15.37 22.55 17.55
N CYS A 59 15.89 23.52 16.77
CA CYS A 59 15.29 23.94 15.52
C CYS A 59 15.43 22.85 14.45
N GLU A 60 16.62 22.27 14.31
CA GLU A 60 16.89 21.15 13.40
C GLU A 60 16.00 19.94 13.76
N TYR A 61 15.90 19.61 15.06
CA TYR A 61 15.04 18.52 15.52
C TYR A 61 13.56 18.76 15.16
N LEU A 62 13.03 19.94 15.49
CA LEU A 62 11.62 20.27 15.22
C LEU A 62 11.31 20.28 13.72
N ALA A 63 12.19 20.88 12.92
CA ALA A 63 12.04 20.90 11.46
C ALA A 63 12.08 19.48 10.87
N ALA A 64 12.98 18.62 11.35
CA ALA A 64 13.03 17.22 10.94
C ALA A 64 11.74 16.46 11.28
N GLN A 65 11.17 16.65 12.48
CA GLN A 65 9.91 15.99 12.85
C GLN A 65 8.71 16.51 12.05
N GLN A 66 8.67 17.80 11.73
CA GLN A 66 7.64 18.38 10.88
C GLN A 66 7.72 17.84 9.44
N ALA A 67 8.92 17.81 8.87
CA ALA A 67 9.17 17.26 7.54
C ALA A 67 8.78 15.78 7.47
N ARG A 68 9.15 14.99 8.50
CA ARG A 68 8.77 13.59 8.63
C ARG A 68 7.26 13.40 8.71
N ALA A 69 6.57 14.20 9.52
CA ALA A 69 5.12 14.13 9.63
C ALA A 69 4.42 14.45 8.31
N ALA A 70 4.92 15.43 7.53
CA ALA A 70 4.42 15.74 6.21
C ALA A 70 4.60 14.57 5.23
N LEU A 71 5.79 13.96 5.21
CA LEU A 71 6.08 12.78 4.40
C LEU A 71 5.14 11.61 4.75
N LEU A 72 4.96 11.30 6.03
CA LEU A 72 4.09 10.21 6.47
C LEU A 72 2.62 10.45 6.10
N ARG A 73 2.12 11.69 6.20
CA ARG A 73 0.77 12.04 5.74
C ARG A 73 0.61 11.82 4.23
N ALA A 74 1.60 12.19 3.43
CA ALA A 74 1.59 11.94 1.99
C ALA A 74 1.58 10.44 1.67
N ARG A 75 2.35 9.63 2.40
CA ARG A 75 2.35 8.17 2.28
C ARG A 75 0.99 7.55 2.62
N ILE A 76 0.39 7.99 3.73
CA ILE A 76 -0.95 7.54 4.14
C ILE A 76 -1.98 7.88 3.07
N SER A 77 -1.96 9.11 2.55
CA SER A 77 -2.89 9.54 1.50
C SER A 77 -2.75 8.71 0.21
N ARG A 78 -1.51 8.42 -0.23
CA ARG A 78 -1.27 7.51 -1.36
C ARG A 78 -1.78 6.09 -1.09
N ALA A 79 -1.53 5.56 0.11
CA ALA A 79 -2.00 4.23 0.47
C ALA A 79 -3.53 4.15 0.48
N GLN A 80 -4.22 5.15 1.04
CA GLN A 80 -5.68 5.26 1.02
C GLN A 80 -6.21 5.34 -0.41
N HIS A 81 -5.58 6.14 -1.28
CA HIS A 81 -5.96 6.21 -2.68
C HIS A 81 -5.84 4.85 -3.37
N ASN A 82 -4.72 4.15 -3.17
CA ASN A 82 -4.51 2.81 -3.75
C ASN A 82 -5.53 1.79 -3.25
N LEU A 83 -5.87 1.83 -1.95
CA LEU A 83 -6.91 0.97 -1.39
C LEU A 83 -8.28 1.25 -2.04
N ASN A 84 -8.67 2.51 -2.17
CA ASN A 84 -9.92 2.90 -2.82
C ASN A 84 -9.97 2.44 -4.29
N LEU A 85 -8.84 2.50 -5.01
CA LEU A 85 -8.76 1.99 -6.38
C LEU A 85 -8.95 0.47 -6.44
N ILE A 86 -8.31 -0.27 -5.53
CA ILE A 86 -8.47 -1.72 -5.44
C ILE A 86 -9.93 -2.09 -5.13
N GLU A 87 -10.55 -1.41 -4.16
CA GLU A 87 -11.95 -1.64 -3.80
C GLU A 87 -12.91 -1.34 -4.97
N ALA A 88 -12.67 -0.26 -5.72
CA ALA A 88 -13.47 0.08 -6.89
C ALA A 88 -13.32 -0.95 -8.02
N LEU A 89 -12.10 -1.46 -8.26
CA LEU A 89 -11.85 -2.50 -9.26
C LEU A 89 -12.55 -3.81 -8.87
N HIS A 90 -12.49 -4.22 -7.60
CA HIS A 90 -13.17 -5.43 -7.13
C HIS A 90 -14.71 -5.30 -7.22
N ALA A 91 -15.28 -4.17 -6.83
CA ALA A 91 -16.71 -3.92 -6.99
C ALA A 91 -17.16 -4.00 -8.47
N GLY A 92 -16.31 -3.57 -9.40
CA GLY A 92 -16.53 -3.72 -10.85
C GLY A 92 -16.52 -5.18 -11.31
N VAL A 93 -15.56 -5.98 -10.85
CA VAL A 93 -15.46 -7.43 -11.17
C VAL A 93 -16.65 -8.21 -10.62
N ASP A 94 -17.07 -7.92 -9.38
CA ASP A 94 -18.23 -8.58 -8.77
C ASP A 94 -19.53 -8.27 -9.55
N LEU A 95 -19.67 -7.04 -10.05
CA LEU A 95 -20.80 -6.66 -10.91
C LEU A 95 -20.80 -7.39 -12.26
N GLU A 96 -19.64 -7.54 -12.91
CA GLU A 96 -19.51 -8.28 -14.18
C GLU A 96 -19.79 -9.77 -13.99
N LEU A 97 -19.29 -10.39 -12.92
CA LEU A 97 -19.59 -11.78 -12.58
C LEU A 97 -21.07 -11.98 -12.25
N HIS A 98 -21.71 -11.03 -11.57
CA HIS A 98 -23.14 -11.11 -11.30
C HIS A 98 -23.97 -10.97 -12.58
N GLN A 99 -23.61 -10.08 -13.50
CA GLN A 99 -24.28 -9.98 -14.81
C GLN A 99 -24.10 -11.25 -15.66
N LEU A 100 -22.91 -11.86 -15.67
CA LEU A 100 -22.66 -13.13 -16.35
C LEU A 100 -23.38 -14.32 -15.66
N GLY A 101 -23.53 -14.29 -14.34
CA GLY A 101 -24.30 -15.27 -13.56
C GLY A 101 -25.82 -15.17 -13.79
N VAL A 102 -26.35 -13.95 -13.92
CA VAL A 102 -27.76 -13.69 -14.23
C VAL A 102 -28.08 -14.04 -15.69
N LEU A 103 -27.16 -13.82 -16.63
CA LEU A 103 -27.35 -14.23 -18.03
C LEU A 103 -27.23 -15.75 -18.27
N ARG A 104 -26.60 -16.50 -17.35
CA ARG A 104 -26.61 -17.98 -17.38
C ARG A 104 -27.83 -18.60 -16.71
N ALA A 105 -28.56 -17.85 -15.88
CA ALA A 105 -29.86 -18.25 -15.35
C ALA A 105 -30.99 -17.90 -16.35
N GLY A 106 -30.82 -18.30 -17.62
CA GLY A 106 -31.95 -18.42 -18.54
C GLY A 106 -32.92 -19.48 -18.01
N PRO A 107 -34.23 -19.38 -18.29
CA PRO A 107 -35.22 -20.29 -17.72
C PRO A 107 -34.82 -21.74 -18.03
N MET A 108 -34.71 -22.57 -16.99
CA MET A 108 -34.70 -24.02 -17.17
C MET A 108 -35.92 -24.37 -18.01
N VAL A 109 -35.70 -24.85 -19.22
CA VAL A 109 -36.71 -25.55 -19.99
C VAL A 109 -37.09 -26.78 -19.16
N ASP A 110 -38.28 -26.73 -18.59
CA ASP A 110 -38.91 -27.85 -17.89
C ASP A 110 -39.14 -28.95 -18.93
N LEU A 111 -38.21 -29.91 -19.02
CA LEU A 111 -38.41 -31.13 -19.81
C LEU A 111 -39.41 -32.00 -19.04
N GLY A 112 -40.68 -31.66 -19.25
CA GLY A 112 -41.82 -32.35 -18.68
C GLY A 112 -41.75 -33.85 -18.89
N ARG A 113 -42.00 -34.57 -17.79
CA ARG A 113 -42.37 -35.99 -17.76
C ARG A 113 -43.49 -36.29 -18.77
N GLY A 114 -43.22 -37.25 -19.65
CA GLY A 114 -44.18 -38.17 -20.25
C GLY A 114 -43.35 -39.31 -20.83
N GLY A 115 -43.60 -40.59 -20.63
CA GLY A 115 -44.76 -41.35 -20.19
C GLY A 115 -44.52 -42.74 -20.80
N CYS A 116 -44.74 -43.80 -20.03
CA CYS A 116 -44.40 -45.20 -20.32
C CYS A 116 -44.88 -45.72 -21.69
N GLY A 117 -44.12 -46.65 -22.29
CA GLY A 117 -44.52 -47.42 -23.48
C GLY A 117 -43.55 -48.56 -23.78
N GLU A 118 -44.06 -49.78 -23.78
CA GLU A 118 -43.35 -51.07 -23.70
C GLU A 118 -42.50 -51.48 -24.92
N ALA A 119 -41.57 -52.40 -24.62
CA ALA A 119 -41.12 -53.58 -25.39
C ALA A 119 -41.15 -53.57 -26.93
N LEU A 120 -40.03 -53.95 -27.54
CA LEU A 120 -39.95 -55.14 -28.39
C LEU A 120 -38.50 -55.59 -28.61
N SER A 121 -38.31 -56.88 -28.44
CA SER A 121 -37.13 -57.72 -28.57
C SER A 121 -36.80 -58.11 -30.02
N GLY A 122 -35.53 -58.47 -30.28
CA GLY A 122 -35.07 -59.24 -31.45
C GLY A 122 -34.34 -58.38 -32.50
N LEU A 123 -33.37 -58.85 -33.28
CA LEU A 123 -32.75 -60.16 -33.49
C LEU A 123 -31.55 -59.93 -34.44
N ASP A 124 -30.45 -60.62 -34.19
CA ASP A 124 -29.40 -61.12 -35.09
C ASP A 124 -28.69 -60.29 -36.19
N ALA A 125 -27.36 -60.41 -36.10
CA ALA A 125 -26.34 -60.63 -37.13
C ALA A 125 -26.73 -60.56 -38.62
N ALA A 126 -25.94 -59.78 -39.37
CA ALA A 126 -25.41 -60.14 -40.68
C ALA A 126 -24.03 -59.49 -40.88
#